data_AF-A0A4W5R9I4-F1
#
_entry.id   AF-A0A4W5R9I4-F1
#
_cell.length_a   1.000
_cell.length_b   1.000
_cell.length_c   1.000
_cell.angle_alpha   90.00
_cell.angle_beta   90.00
_cell.angle_gamma   90.00
#
_symmetry.space_group_name_H-M   'P 1'
#
loop_
_entity.id
_entity.type
_entity.pdbx_description
1 polymer ?
#
loop_
_entity_poly.entity_id
_entity_poly.type
_entity_poly.pdbx_seq_one_letter_code
_entity_poly.pdbx_strand_id
1 'polypeptide(L)'
;MAMKSFHTRTCIHCVPWSGQSDYIDIQRETGRWSLRGRNGGKHELSLDVYGCIYHGIIPHQLLHARGFYHEHNRSDRDQYVKINWEYIPQGDKFIATPHKTDTHTHTHTHTHTHTQQYKKEIEGE
;
A
#
# COMPACT_ATOMS: atom_id res chain seq x y z
N MET A 1 -8.92 -10.54 -12.78
CA MET A 1 -7.48 -10.77 -13.10
C MET A 1 -6.53 -10.41 -11.96
N ALA A 2 -6.75 -9.32 -11.22
CA ALA A 2 -5.89 -8.94 -10.08
C ALA A 2 -5.91 -9.96 -8.92
N MET A 3 -7.10 -10.31 -8.42
CA MET A 3 -7.24 -11.27 -7.32
C MET A 3 -6.65 -12.65 -7.65
N LYS A 4 -6.89 -13.13 -8.89
CA LYS A 4 -6.29 -14.37 -9.39
C LYS A 4 -4.75 -14.32 -9.34
N SER A 5 -4.15 -13.23 -9.82
CA SER A 5 -2.69 -13.06 -9.79
C SER A 5 -2.14 -13.03 -8.36
N PHE A 6 -2.87 -12.42 -7.43
CA PHE A 6 -2.51 -12.38 -6.02
C PHE A 6 -2.55 -13.78 -5.40
N HIS A 7 -3.61 -14.54 -5.67
CA HIS A 7 -3.77 -15.92 -5.20
C HIS A 7 -2.73 -16.88 -5.79
N THR A 8 -2.24 -16.65 -7.00
CA THR A 8 -1.21 -17.53 -7.62
C THR A 8 0.20 -17.25 -7.11
N ARG A 9 0.43 -16.10 -6.47
CA ARG A 9 1.77 -15.65 -6.04
C ARG A 9 1.91 -15.57 -4.52
N THR A 10 0.82 -15.75 -3.80
CA THR A 10 0.78 -15.68 -2.34
C THR A 10 -0.11 -16.80 -1.80
N CYS A 11 0.02 -17.12 -0.52
CA CYS A 11 -0.91 -18.00 0.18
C CYS A 11 -2.17 -17.26 0.68
N ILE A 12 -2.37 -15.99 0.29
CA ILE A 12 -3.52 -15.20 0.72
C ILE A 12 -4.64 -15.40 -0.30
N HIS A 13 -5.80 -15.83 0.20
CA HIS A 13 -6.99 -16.05 -0.60
C HIS A 13 -8.14 -15.18 -0.10
N CYS A 14 -8.58 -14.25 -0.94
CA CYS A 14 -9.82 -13.51 -0.73
C CYS A 14 -10.99 -14.39 -1.16
N VAL A 15 -11.93 -14.60 -0.25
CA VAL A 15 -13.16 -15.36 -0.47
C VAL A 15 -14.37 -14.44 -0.31
N PRO A 16 -15.49 -14.71 -0.99
CA PRO A 16 -16.73 -13.97 -0.76
C PRO A 16 -17.12 -14.02 0.72
N TRP A 17 -17.57 -12.89 1.24
CA TRP A 17 -18.05 -12.82 2.62
C TRP A 17 -19.29 -13.69 2.80
N SER A 18 -19.30 -14.46 3.88
CA SER A 18 -20.37 -15.40 4.25
C SER A 18 -20.73 -15.31 5.73
N GLY A 19 -20.48 -14.15 6.36
CA GLY A 19 -20.76 -13.90 7.78
C GLY A 19 -19.53 -13.92 8.70
N GLN A 20 -18.31 -13.88 8.16
CA GLN A 20 -17.10 -13.69 8.96
C GLN A 20 -17.19 -12.36 9.72
N SER A 21 -16.72 -12.35 10.98
CA SER A 21 -16.70 -11.14 11.81
C SER A 21 -15.81 -10.05 11.23
N ASP A 22 -14.68 -10.46 10.63
CA ASP A 22 -13.69 -9.56 10.09
C ASP A 22 -13.60 -9.76 8.58
N TYR A 23 -13.77 -8.68 7.83
CA TYR A 23 -13.84 -8.73 6.37
C TYR A 23 -13.38 -7.42 5.76
N ILE A 24 -12.89 -7.51 4.52
CA ILE A 24 -12.57 -6.33 3.71
C ILE A 24 -13.83 -5.92 2.96
N ASP A 25 -14.19 -4.65 3.08
CA ASP A 25 -15.31 -4.04 2.39
C ASP A 25 -14.77 -3.09 1.33
N ILE A 26 -14.95 -3.47 0.05
CA ILE A 26 -14.40 -2.72 -1.09
C ILE A 26 -15.43 -1.68 -1.53
N GLN A 27 -15.11 -0.42 -1.29
CA GLN A 27 -15.97 0.73 -1.53
C GLN A 27 -15.53 1.52 -2.78
N ARG A 28 -16.47 2.26 -3.35
CA ARG A 28 -16.25 3.15 -4.50
C ARG A 28 -16.20 4.60 -4.02
N GLU A 29 -15.20 4.92 -3.22
CA GLU A 29 -14.98 6.28 -2.71
C GLU A 29 -13.92 7.02 -3.56
N THR A 30 -13.79 8.32 -3.33
CA THR A 30 -12.74 9.13 -3.96
C THR A 30 -11.35 8.67 -3.48
N GLY A 31 -10.43 8.48 -4.42
CA GLY A 31 -9.06 8.04 -4.14
C GLY A 31 -8.88 6.53 -3.89
N ARG A 32 -7.63 6.13 -3.66
CA ARG A 32 -7.21 4.73 -3.51
C ARG A 32 -6.50 4.57 -2.17
N TRP A 33 -7.14 3.89 -1.24
CA TRP A 33 -6.63 3.74 0.12
C TRP A 33 -7.20 2.48 0.78
N SER A 34 -6.49 1.99 1.79
CA SER A 34 -6.99 0.95 2.69
C SER A 34 -6.50 1.25 4.09
N LEU A 35 -7.29 0.87 5.09
CA LEU A 35 -6.78 0.80 6.45
C LEU A 35 -5.63 -0.21 6.54
N ARG A 36 -4.78 -0.05 7.55
CA ARG A 36 -3.61 -0.90 7.73
C ARG A 36 -3.87 -2.02 8.72
N GLY A 37 -3.55 -3.26 8.34
CA GLY A 37 -3.64 -4.43 9.21
C GLY A 37 -5.06 -4.83 9.59
N ARG A 38 -5.21 -5.89 10.38
CA ARG A 38 -6.52 -6.39 10.81
C ARG A 38 -6.98 -5.62 12.05
N ASN A 39 -7.94 -4.71 11.86
CA ASN A 39 -8.46 -3.86 12.94
C ASN A 39 -9.73 -4.41 13.63
N GLY A 40 -10.18 -5.62 13.23
CA GLY A 40 -11.42 -6.24 13.70
C GLY A 40 -12.66 -5.65 13.02
N GLY A 41 -13.67 -6.48 12.77
CA GLY A 41 -14.90 -6.03 12.10
C GLY A 41 -14.71 -5.66 10.62
N LYS A 42 -15.51 -4.71 10.17
CA LYS A 42 -15.47 -4.17 8.80
C LYS A 42 -14.18 -3.39 8.55
N HIS A 43 -13.41 -3.78 7.54
CA HIS A 43 -12.19 -3.11 7.11
C HIS A 43 -12.38 -2.46 5.74
N GLU A 44 -12.44 -1.14 5.69
CA GLU A 44 -12.71 -0.41 4.45
C GLU A 44 -11.48 -0.31 3.53
N LEU A 45 -11.75 -0.47 2.24
CA LEU A 45 -10.78 -0.30 1.17
C LEU A 45 -11.47 0.43 0.02
N SER A 46 -10.96 1.60 -0.36
CA SER A 46 -11.48 2.35 -1.49
C SER A 46 -10.74 2.03 -2.79
N LEU A 47 -11.51 1.79 -3.84
CA LEU A 47 -11.05 1.82 -5.23
C LEU A 47 -11.89 2.84 -5.99
N ASP A 48 -11.31 4.02 -6.20
CA ASP A 48 -11.85 5.02 -7.11
C ASP A 48 -11.97 4.46 -8.53
N VAL A 49 -13.19 4.41 -9.04
CA VAL A 49 -13.50 3.91 -10.39
C VAL A 49 -13.18 4.93 -11.49
N TYR A 50 -13.05 6.20 -11.12
CA TYR A 50 -12.63 7.28 -12.02
C TYR A 50 -11.12 7.48 -11.99
N GLY A 51 -10.46 7.10 -10.89
CA GLY A 51 -9.03 6.84 -10.87
C GLY A 51 -8.72 5.62 -11.72
N CYS A 52 -7.73 5.67 -12.60
CA CYS A 52 -7.41 4.52 -13.44
C CYS A 52 -7.08 3.28 -12.58
N ILE A 53 -7.95 2.25 -12.60
CA ILE A 53 -7.76 0.98 -11.88
C ILE A 53 -6.89 0.04 -12.72
N TYR A 54 -5.58 0.03 -12.46
CA TYR A 54 -4.65 -0.91 -13.07
C TYR A 54 -4.46 -2.17 -12.21
N HIS A 55 -3.99 -3.25 -12.82
CA HIS A 55 -3.87 -4.59 -12.20
C HIS A 55 -3.11 -4.59 -10.86
N GLY A 56 -2.10 -3.74 -10.70
CA GLY A 56 -1.28 -3.65 -9.48
C GLY A 56 -1.91 -2.89 -8.30
N ILE A 57 -2.97 -2.10 -8.52
CA ILE A 57 -3.58 -1.29 -7.45
C ILE A 57 -4.29 -2.17 -6.43
N ILE A 58 -5.03 -3.19 -6.88
CA ILE A 58 -5.74 -4.09 -5.97
C ILE A 58 -4.77 -4.86 -5.06
N PRO A 59 -3.71 -5.52 -5.57
CA PRO A 59 -2.69 -6.13 -4.72
C PRO A 59 -2.02 -5.14 -3.76
N HIS A 60 -1.74 -3.91 -4.20
CA HIS A 60 -1.17 -2.88 -3.33
C HIS A 60 -2.10 -2.56 -2.14
N GLN A 61 -3.39 -2.32 -2.40
CA GLN A 61 -4.33 -2.02 -1.32
C GLN A 61 -4.57 -3.23 -0.40
N LEU A 62 -4.55 -4.46 -0.94
CA LEU A 62 -4.61 -5.68 -0.14
C LEU A 62 -3.38 -5.88 0.76
N LEU A 63 -2.19 -5.48 0.30
CA LEU A 63 -0.98 -5.48 1.13
C LEU A 63 -1.09 -4.48 2.28
N HIS A 64 -1.68 -3.30 2.06
CA HIS A 64 -2.00 -2.39 3.15
C HIS A 64 -2.95 -3.01 4.16
N ALA A 65 -4.06 -3.62 3.71
CA ALA A 65 -4.98 -4.35 4.57
C ALA A 65 -4.28 -5.48 5.35
N ARG A 66 -3.26 -6.11 4.77
CA ARG A 66 -2.45 -7.14 5.43
C ARG A 66 -1.47 -6.59 6.47
N GLY A 67 -1.15 -5.29 6.42
CA GLY A 67 -0.30 -4.60 7.38
C GLY A 67 0.95 -3.94 6.79
N PHE A 68 1.19 -4.05 5.48
CA PHE A 68 2.40 -3.52 4.87
C PHE A 68 2.36 -2.00 4.75
N TYR A 69 3.51 -1.36 5.02
CA TYR A 69 3.76 0.05 4.78
C TYR A 69 4.18 0.31 3.33
N HIS A 70 4.28 1.59 2.95
CA HIS A 70 4.99 1.90 1.72
C HIS A 70 6.47 1.61 1.91
N GLU A 71 7.13 1.15 0.85
CA GLU A 71 8.52 0.71 0.93
C GLU A 71 9.46 1.85 1.36
N HIS A 72 9.19 3.08 0.93
CA HIS A 72 9.98 4.27 1.32
C HIS A 72 9.75 4.71 2.77
N ASN A 73 8.78 4.11 3.48
CA ASN A 73 8.57 4.33 4.91
C ASN A 73 9.36 3.34 5.79
N ARG A 74 10.13 2.41 5.20
CA ARG A 74 10.99 1.49 5.97
C ARG A 74 11.97 2.25 6.87
N SER A 75 12.30 1.67 8.02
CA SER A 75 13.27 2.25 8.95
C SER A 75 14.69 2.34 8.36
N ASP A 76 15.05 1.45 7.43
CA ASP A 76 16.35 1.40 6.75
C ASP A 76 16.39 2.16 5.41
N ARG A 77 15.31 2.85 5.03
CA ARG A 77 15.15 3.43 3.68
C ARG A 77 16.26 4.41 3.29
N ASP A 78 16.83 5.14 4.26
CA ASP A 78 17.89 6.13 3.99
C ASP A 78 19.19 5.48 3.47
N GLN A 79 19.33 4.15 3.54
CA GLN A 79 20.42 3.40 2.91
C GLN A 79 20.21 3.20 1.39
N TYR A 80 18.98 3.37 0.90
CA TYR A 80 18.59 3.00 -0.48
C TYR A 80 18.01 4.17 -1.28
N VAL A 81 17.33 5.11 -0.61
CA VAL A 81 16.69 6.26 -1.25
C VAL A 81 16.96 7.55 -0.49
N LYS A 82 17.14 8.64 -1.24
CA LYS A 82 17.17 10.00 -0.71
C LYS A 82 15.83 10.67 -0.99
N ILE A 83 15.20 11.23 0.04
CA ILE A 83 14.04 12.08 -0.11
C ILE A 83 14.50 13.52 -0.31
N ASN A 84 14.13 14.11 -1.45
CA ASN A 84 14.35 15.52 -1.73
C ASN A 84 13.18 16.34 -1.15
N TRP A 85 13.27 16.62 0.15
CA TRP A 85 12.21 17.25 0.93
C TRP A 85 11.79 18.63 0.43
N GLU A 86 12.64 19.32 -0.32
CA GLU A 86 12.37 20.60 -0.94
C GLU A 86 11.25 20.54 -2.00
N TYR A 87 11.01 19.37 -2.59
CA TYR A 87 9.95 19.15 -3.58
C TYR A 87 8.67 18.57 -2.98
N ILE A 88 8.60 18.43 -1.66
CA ILE A 88 7.41 17.90 -0.99
C ILE A 88 6.67 19.05 -0.31
N PRO A 89 5.39 19.31 -0.66
CA PRO A 89 4.56 20.30 0.03
C PRO A 89 4.61 20.09 1.55
N GLN A 90 4.69 21.18 2.31
CA GLN A 90 4.83 21.11 3.77
C GLN A 90 3.72 20.27 4.42
N GLY A 91 2.51 20.34 3.88
CA GLY A 91 1.36 19.55 4.33
C GLY A 91 1.52 18.04 4.15
N ASP A 92 2.35 17.58 3.21
CA ASP A 92 2.45 16.16 2.81
C ASP A 92 3.71 15.46 3.32
N LYS A 93 4.63 16.21 3.94
CA LYS A 93 5.92 15.66 4.45
C LYS A 93 5.73 14.50 5.43
N PHE A 94 4.60 14.42 6.13
CA PHE A 94 4.30 13.30 7.02
C PHE A 94 4.25 11.95 6.27
N ILE A 95 3.83 11.93 5.01
CA ILE A 95 3.73 10.71 4.17
C ILE A 95 5.11 10.15 3.83
N ALA A 96 6.11 11.03 3.69
CA ALA A 96 7.49 10.65 3.37
C ALA A 96 8.38 10.40 4.60
N THR A 97 7.84 10.58 5.81
CA THR A 97 8.56 10.33 7.06
C THR A 97 8.75 8.82 7.26
N PRO A 98 9.99 8.33 7.52
CA PRO A 98 10.21 6.92 7.83
C PRO A 98 9.58 6.55 9.16
N HIS A 99 9.16 5.29 9.32
CA HIS A 99 8.71 4.79 10.61
C HIS A 99 9.91 4.62 11.55
N LYS A 100 9.83 5.26 12.73
CA LYS A 100 10.91 5.27 13.74
C LYS A 100 11.10 3.95 14.48
N THR A 101 10.10 3.08 14.43
CA THR A 101 10.16 1.70 14.94
C THR A 101 10.53 0.76 13.80
N ASP A 102 11.25 -0.32 14.08
CA ASP A 102 11.64 -1.31 13.07
C ASP A 102 10.41 -1.80 12.29
N THR A 103 10.31 -1.39 11.03
CA THR A 103 9.43 -2.05 10.08
C THR A 103 10.00 -3.45 9.89
N HIS A 104 9.33 -4.48 10.39
CA HIS A 104 9.86 -5.83 10.30
C HIS A 104 9.94 -6.26 8.82
N THR A 105 11.14 -6.22 8.26
CA THR A 105 11.39 -6.47 6.83
C THR A 105 11.41 -7.96 6.49
N HIS A 106 11.28 -8.84 7.50
CA HIS A 106 11.32 -10.29 7.32
C HIS A 106 12.49 -10.73 6.40
N THR A 107 13.70 -10.23 6.63
CA THR A 107 14.93 -10.48 5.83
C THR A 107 14.90 -10.01 4.37
N HIS A 108 13.87 -9.25 3.95
CA HIS A 108 13.77 -8.73 2.58
C HIS A 108 14.58 -7.43 2.41
N THR A 109 15.44 -7.41 1.41
CA THR A 109 16.16 -6.20 0.95
C THR A 109 15.18 -5.18 0.37
N HIS A 110 15.52 -3.90 0.46
CA HIS A 110 14.74 -2.83 -0.16
C HIS A 110 14.67 -3.01 -1.68
N THR A 111 13.49 -2.89 -2.27
CA THR A 111 13.28 -3.12 -3.71
C THR A 111 12.63 -1.93 -4.40
N HIS A 112 13.24 -1.44 -5.49
CA HIS A 112 12.73 -0.32 -6.29
C HIS A 112 11.54 -0.66 -7.20
N THR A 113 11.19 -1.95 -7.31
CA THR A 113 10.12 -2.45 -8.17
C THR A 113 8.86 -2.81 -7.39
N HIS A 114 8.84 -2.59 -6.07
CA HIS A 114 7.69 -2.95 -5.26
C HIS A 114 6.50 -2.06 -5.61
N THR A 115 5.32 -2.68 -5.74
CA THR A 115 4.04 -1.97 -5.92
C THR A 115 3.75 -0.92 -4.84
N GLN A 116 4.46 -0.95 -3.72
CA GLN A 116 4.31 -0.05 -2.56
C GLN A 116 5.21 1.20 -2.63
N GLN A 117 5.96 1.41 -3.71
CA GLN A 117 6.72 2.64 -3.92
C GLN A 117 5.90 3.70 -4.64
N TYR A 118 6.03 4.94 -4.21
CA TYR A 118 5.56 6.08 -4.99
C TYR A 118 6.39 6.22 -6.27
N LYS A 119 5.72 6.55 -7.37
CA LYS A 119 6.42 6.93 -8.61
C LYS A 119 7.14 8.26 -8.36
N LYS A 120 8.35 8.36 -8.90
CA LYS A 120 9.04 9.64 -9.04
C LYS A 120 8.24 10.45 -10.07
N GLU A 121 7.32 11.29 -9.63
CA GLU A 121 6.74 12.32 -10.49
C GLU A 121 7.82 13.38 -10.68
N ILE A 122 8.61 13.19 -11.75
CA ILE A 122 9.33 14.29 -12.38
C ILE A 122 8.30 14.92 -13.31
N GLU A 123 7.48 15.83 -12.79
CA GLU A 123 6.84 16.82 -13.66
C GLU A 123 7.87 17.91 -13.92
N GLY A 124 8.33 17.94 -15.16
CA GLY A 124 9.36 18.83 -15.64
C GLY A 124 9.44 18.77 -17.16
N GLU A 125 8.39 19.28 -17.81
CA GLU A 125 8.44 20.16 -18.99
C GLU A 125 7.14 20.96 -19.08
#